data_AF-A0A6V7PK58-F1
#
_entry.id   AF-A0A6V7PK58-F1
#
_cell.length_a   1.000
_cell.length_b   1.000
_cell.length_c   1.000
_cell.angle_alpha   90.00
_cell.angle_beta   90.00
_cell.angle_gamma   90.00
#
_symmetry.space_group_name_H-M   'P 1'
#
loop_
_entity.id
_entity.type
_entity.pdbx_description
1 polymer ?
#
loop_
_entity_poly.entity_id
_entity_poly.type
_entity_poly.pdbx_seq_one_letter_code
_entity_poly.pdbx_strand_id
1 'polypeptide(L)'
;MDKRTAVMQKISSPKYLPTLLLHKYCYGSTEGLGTSTSKEGKEYFQDIDKHKKDFVWVDEQDGDAIDLAFSKKKIEARKNWLRQFEPGTYLDQRIKKIKYSDFVNKELILFSMADLQRSIPSMVDGLKPGQRKILFCSFKRNFVKEAKVAQFSGYVSEHSAYHHGEQSLASTIIGMAQDFVGSNNINLLQPDGQFGTRNQGGKDHASARYIYTSLSPLTRFLFPKDDILLDYLNEDGQSIEPTWYIPIIPMVLINGSEGIGTGWSSFVPNYNPRDIIANVRRLLNDEPMQPMDPWYRGFKGLIEKSATKEAGVTYTITGIIEEVDNTTLRIMELPVRRWTQDYKEFLEALMTGNDKVKEPFIKDYREHNDDTTVHFEVTLTEENLNIALQEGPEKKFKLTTTIGTTNMHLFDSNGVIKKYDTPEQILEDFFHLRLEFYEKRKKVLLDNLEMDLLKLDNKVRFILGVVRGEIIVNNRKRAELFIELHQTGFTPFPKKSKGIDVAIVGPPLKKKKMRRVQKWGKAE
;
A
#
# COMPACT_ATOMS: atom_id res chain seq x y z
N MET A 1 4.07 3.85 -25.08
CA MET A 1 2.68 4.17 -25.51
C MET A 1 1.79 3.08 -24.99
N ASP A 2 0.98 3.39 -23.98
CA ASP A 2 0.33 2.41 -23.10
C ASP A 2 -1.00 1.90 -23.70
N LYS A 3 -1.22 0.59 -23.65
CA LYS A 3 -2.42 -0.10 -24.15
C LYS A 3 -3.70 0.38 -23.43
N ARG A 4 -3.58 1.10 -22.31
CA ARG A 4 -4.68 1.77 -21.59
C ARG A 4 -5.28 2.96 -22.35
N THR A 5 -4.50 3.67 -23.17
CA THR A 5 -5.00 4.82 -23.96
C THR A 5 -5.90 4.37 -25.12
N ALA A 6 -5.69 3.14 -25.64
CA ALA A 6 -6.47 2.59 -26.73
C ALA A 6 -7.91 2.20 -26.34
N VAL A 7 -8.16 1.90 -25.07
CA VAL A 7 -9.53 1.64 -24.56
C VAL A 7 -10.32 2.94 -24.47
N MET A 8 -9.68 4.04 -24.09
CA MET A 8 -10.36 5.35 -24.01
C MET A 8 -10.65 5.99 -25.37
N GLN A 9 -9.85 5.70 -26.41
CA GLN A 9 -10.08 6.26 -27.75
C GLN A 9 -11.20 5.55 -28.53
N LYS A 10 -11.65 4.37 -28.12
CA LYS A 10 -12.78 3.67 -28.76
C LYS A 10 -14.15 4.10 -28.26
N ILE A 11 -14.23 4.84 -27.14
CA ILE A 11 -15.50 5.27 -26.51
C ILE A 11 -15.99 6.61 -27.08
N SER A 12 -15.16 7.35 -27.84
CA SER A 12 -15.49 8.71 -28.32
C SER A 12 -16.12 8.80 -29.72
N SER A 13 -16.66 7.70 -30.27
CA SER A 13 -17.34 7.70 -31.58
C SER A 13 -18.85 7.51 -31.41
N PRO A 14 -19.71 8.45 -31.86
CA PRO A 14 -21.17 8.36 -31.72
C PRO A 14 -21.83 7.23 -32.55
N LYS A 15 -21.05 6.39 -33.24
CA LYS A 15 -21.56 5.37 -34.17
C LYS A 15 -21.36 3.92 -33.73
N TYR A 16 -20.89 3.66 -32.51
CA TYR A 16 -20.74 2.29 -32.00
C TYR A 16 -21.25 2.16 -30.56
N LEU A 17 -22.57 2.25 -30.38
CA LEU A 17 -23.28 1.74 -29.20
C LEU A 17 -24.45 0.90 -29.73
N PRO A 18 -24.28 -0.42 -29.79
CA PRO A 18 -24.96 -1.21 -28.76
C PRO A 18 -24.16 -2.43 -28.33
N THR A 19 -23.97 -2.65 -27.03
CA THR A 19 -23.72 -4.01 -26.53
C THR A 19 -24.33 -4.15 -25.14
N LEU A 20 -25.21 -5.15 -25.01
CA LEU A 20 -25.95 -5.49 -23.80
C LEU A 20 -25.00 -5.69 -22.61
N LEU A 21 -25.28 -4.99 -21.51
CA LEU A 21 -24.78 -5.33 -20.18
C LEU A 21 -25.86 -6.16 -19.47
N LEU A 22 -25.73 -7.49 -19.51
CA LEU A 22 -26.43 -8.38 -18.57
C LEU A 22 -25.60 -8.41 -17.27
N HIS A 23 -26.15 -7.90 -16.17
CA HIS A 23 -25.62 -8.14 -14.81
C HIS A 23 -26.77 -8.64 -13.93
N LYS A 24 -26.51 -9.74 -13.20
CA LYS A 24 -27.44 -10.28 -12.19
C LYS A 24 -26.72 -10.91 -11.01
N TYR A 25 -27.43 -10.89 -9.89
CA TYR A 25 -27.08 -11.46 -8.59
C TYR A 25 -27.25 -12.99 -8.55
N CYS A 26 -26.27 -13.65 -7.92
CA CYS A 26 -26.40 -14.86 -7.11
C CYS A 26 -25.49 -14.72 -5.88
N TYR A 27 -25.80 -15.42 -4.78
CA TYR A 27 -25.02 -15.50 -3.53
C TYR A 27 -23.70 -16.27 -3.71
N GLY A 28 -22.89 -15.82 -4.66
CA GLY A 28 -21.58 -16.33 -5.02
C GLY A 28 -20.93 -15.32 -5.95
N SER A 29 -19.74 -14.86 -5.60
CA SER A 29 -18.97 -13.84 -6.32
C SER A 29 -18.67 -14.26 -7.77
N THR A 30 -19.61 -14.03 -8.71
CA THR A 30 -19.37 -14.22 -10.14
C THR A 30 -18.76 -12.95 -10.72
N GLU A 31 -17.50 -12.70 -10.40
CA GLU A 31 -16.82 -11.47 -10.81
C GLU A 31 -16.49 -11.40 -12.30
N GLY A 32 -16.64 -12.52 -13.03
CA GLY A 32 -16.50 -12.56 -14.47
C GLY A 32 -17.62 -13.34 -15.14
N LEU A 33 -18.00 -12.90 -16.35
CA LEU A 33 -18.94 -13.61 -17.23
C LEU A 33 -18.52 -15.07 -17.50
N GLY A 34 -17.22 -15.39 -17.37
CA GLY A 34 -16.69 -16.74 -17.51
C GLY A 34 -17.00 -17.68 -16.34
N THR A 35 -17.57 -17.18 -15.23
CA THR A 35 -17.97 -18.00 -14.08
C THR A 35 -19.28 -18.73 -14.34
N SER A 36 -20.16 -18.14 -15.15
CA SER A 36 -21.45 -18.74 -15.51
C SER A 36 -21.26 -19.92 -16.45
N THR A 37 -21.95 -21.02 -16.15
CA THR A 37 -21.97 -22.20 -17.00
C THR A 37 -22.70 -21.92 -18.32
N SER A 38 -22.41 -22.71 -19.36
CA SER A 38 -23.15 -22.61 -20.63
C SER A 38 -24.65 -22.90 -20.47
N LYS A 39 -25.05 -23.67 -19.44
CA LYS A 39 -26.45 -23.92 -19.12
C LYS A 39 -27.12 -22.64 -18.61
N GLU A 40 -26.53 -22.00 -17.61
CA GLU A 40 -27.02 -20.72 -17.07
C GLU A 40 -27.02 -19.64 -18.16
N GLY A 41 -25.99 -19.62 -19.02
CA GLY A 41 -25.95 -18.74 -20.19
C GLY A 41 -27.18 -18.91 -21.09
N LYS A 42 -27.53 -20.16 -21.43
CA LYS A 42 -28.76 -20.46 -22.21
C LYS A 42 -30.02 -20.00 -21.47
N GLU A 43 -30.11 -20.21 -20.16
CA GLU A 43 -31.23 -19.73 -19.33
C GLU A 43 -31.33 -18.20 -19.35
N TYR A 44 -30.20 -17.47 -19.29
CA TYR A 44 -30.19 -16.01 -19.38
C TYR A 44 -30.70 -15.49 -20.74
N PHE A 45 -30.31 -16.14 -21.84
CA PHE A 45 -30.77 -15.79 -23.18
C PHE A 45 -32.22 -16.21 -23.43
N GLN A 46 -32.70 -17.29 -22.82
CA GLN A 46 -34.14 -17.65 -22.85
C GLN A 46 -34.98 -16.58 -22.14
N ASP A 47 -34.51 -16.07 -21.02
CA ASP A 47 -35.15 -15.00 -20.25
C ASP A 47 -34.54 -13.61 -20.57
N ILE A 48 -34.22 -13.32 -21.84
CA ILE A 48 -33.48 -12.11 -22.21
C ILE A 48 -34.17 -10.82 -21.73
N ASP A 49 -35.51 -10.78 -21.74
CA ASP A 49 -36.29 -9.62 -21.31
C ASP A 49 -36.20 -9.33 -19.80
N LYS A 50 -35.73 -10.27 -18.99
CA LYS A 50 -35.44 -10.08 -17.56
C LYS A 50 -34.04 -9.54 -17.30
N HIS A 51 -33.13 -9.72 -18.25
CA HIS A 51 -31.72 -9.39 -18.07
C HIS A 51 -31.24 -8.25 -18.98
N LYS A 52 -31.99 -7.96 -20.05
CA LYS A 52 -31.80 -6.81 -20.91
C LYS A 52 -32.30 -5.55 -20.21
N LYS A 53 -31.50 -4.49 -20.29
CA LYS A 53 -31.86 -3.14 -19.87
C LYS A 53 -31.68 -2.18 -21.02
N ASP A 54 -32.63 -1.29 -21.19
CA ASP A 54 -32.63 -0.28 -22.23
C ASP A 54 -32.14 1.04 -21.65
N PHE A 55 -31.08 1.59 -22.24
CA PHE A 55 -30.62 2.94 -21.89
C PHE A 55 -31.46 3.97 -22.63
N VAL A 56 -31.95 4.97 -21.91
CA VAL A 56 -32.86 5.99 -22.45
C VAL A 56 -32.22 7.36 -22.29
N TRP A 57 -32.18 8.11 -23.38
CA TRP A 57 -31.87 9.53 -23.36
C TRP A 57 -33.15 10.31 -23.07
N VAL A 58 -33.18 11.05 -21.97
CA VAL A 58 -34.38 11.78 -21.51
C VAL A 58 -34.24 13.28 -21.78
N ASP A 59 -33.09 13.86 -21.46
CA ASP A 59 -32.85 15.29 -21.56
C ASP A 59 -31.34 15.61 -21.72
N GLU A 60 -30.98 16.89 -21.79
CA GLU A 60 -29.59 17.32 -21.94
C GLU A 60 -28.70 16.94 -20.74
N GLN A 61 -29.27 16.65 -19.56
CA GLN A 61 -28.50 16.26 -18.38
C GLN A 61 -27.78 14.92 -18.59
N ASP A 62 -28.33 14.05 -19.42
CA ASP A 62 -27.68 12.80 -19.84
C ASP A 62 -26.37 13.09 -20.61
N GLY A 63 -26.41 14.09 -21.49
CA GLY A 63 -25.22 14.55 -22.22
C GLY A 63 -24.19 15.20 -21.30
N ASP A 64 -24.63 16.05 -20.39
CA ASP A 64 -23.77 16.70 -19.41
C ASP A 64 -23.10 15.71 -18.46
N ALA A 65 -23.81 14.66 -18.05
CA ALA A 65 -23.28 13.59 -17.21
C ALA A 65 -22.19 12.78 -17.93
N ILE A 66 -22.41 12.46 -19.22
CA ILE A 66 -21.40 11.79 -20.05
C ILE A 66 -20.18 12.69 -20.24
N ASP A 67 -20.38 13.96 -20.58
CA ASP A 67 -19.27 14.90 -20.75
C ASP A 67 -18.50 15.12 -19.44
N LEU A 68 -19.20 15.21 -18.29
CA LEU A 68 -18.57 15.21 -16.97
C LEU A 68 -17.65 14.00 -16.78
N ALA A 69 -18.13 12.79 -17.06
CA ALA A 69 -17.39 11.56 -16.85
C ALA A 69 -16.13 11.45 -17.73
N PHE A 70 -16.22 11.81 -19.03
CA PHE A 70 -15.17 11.48 -20.01
C PHE A 70 -14.37 12.68 -20.54
N SER A 71 -14.84 13.91 -20.36
CA SER A 71 -14.14 15.08 -20.89
C SER A 71 -12.83 15.34 -20.16
N LYS A 72 -11.73 15.48 -20.91
CA LYS A 72 -10.43 15.86 -20.35
C LYS A 72 -10.44 17.26 -19.73
N LYS A 73 -11.42 18.11 -20.06
CA LYS A 73 -11.53 19.50 -19.58
C LYS A 73 -12.30 19.62 -18.25
N LYS A 74 -13.14 18.64 -17.90
CA LYS A 74 -14.01 18.69 -16.70
C LYS A 74 -13.39 18.04 -15.46
N ILE A 75 -12.08 18.22 -15.23
CA ILE A 75 -11.37 17.60 -14.09
C ILE A 75 -11.90 18.11 -12.74
N GLU A 76 -12.00 19.44 -12.55
CA GLU A 76 -12.49 20.01 -11.29
C GLU A 76 -13.96 19.67 -11.02
N ALA A 77 -14.79 19.63 -12.07
CA ALA A 77 -16.17 19.18 -11.95
C ALA A 77 -16.26 17.72 -11.51
N ARG A 78 -15.41 16.83 -12.05
CA ARG A 78 -15.34 15.42 -11.59
C ARG A 78 -14.86 15.30 -10.15
N LYS A 79 -13.91 16.14 -9.71
CA LYS A 79 -13.47 16.13 -8.31
C LYS A 79 -14.62 16.48 -7.37
N ASN A 80 -15.41 17.51 -7.71
CA ASN A 80 -16.58 17.88 -6.92
C ASN A 80 -17.66 16.80 -6.94
N TRP A 81 -17.91 16.19 -8.10
CA TRP A 81 -18.81 15.05 -8.24
C TRP A 81 -18.42 13.86 -7.34
N LEU A 82 -17.13 13.50 -7.31
CA LEU A 82 -16.63 12.41 -6.46
C LEU A 82 -16.65 12.78 -4.97
N ARG A 83 -16.48 14.05 -4.61
CA ARG A 83 -16.64 14.52 -3.22
C ARG A 83 -18.09 14.47 -2.72
N GLN A 84 -19.06 14.55 -3.64
CA GLN A 84 -20.49 14.46 -3.34
C GLN A 84 -21.00 13.02 -3.33
N PHE A 85 -20.11 12.02 -3.50
CA PHE A 85 -20.50 10.61 -3.42
C PHE A 85 -21.00 10.27 -2.01
N GLU A 86 -22.21 9.71 -1.93
CA GLU A 86 -22.78 9.21 -0.69
C GLU A 86 -22.64 7.68 -0.62
N PRO A 87 -22.00 7.12 0.43
CA PRO A 87 -21.97 5.68 0.65
C PRO A 87 -23.37 5.07 0.66
N GLY A 88 -23.53 3.93 0.00
CA GLY A 88 -24.85 3.31 -0.20
C GLY A 88 -25.56 3.75 -1.48
N THR A 89 -24.94 4.62 -2.29
CA THR A 89 -25.40 4.87 -3.66
C THR A 89 -25.28 3.59 -4.49
N TYR A 90 -26.38 3.16 -5.11
CA TYR A 90 -26.39 2.05 -6.07
C TYR A 90 -27.46 2.28 -7.13
N LEU A 91 -27.27 1.67 -8.30
CA LEU A 91 -28.30 1.64 -9.34
C LEU A 91 -29.32 0.51 -9.03
N ASP A 92 -30.61 0.85 -8.95
CA ASP A 92 -31.66 -0.16 -8.75
C ASP A 92 -31.70 -1.12 -9.95
N GLN A 93 -31.28 -2.35 -9.70
CA GLN A 93 -31.13 -3.35 -10.74
C GLN A 93 -32.48 -3.90 -11.25
N ARG A 94 -33.62 -3.58 -10.60
CA ARG A 94 -34.96 -4.04 -11.01
C ARG A 94 -35.56 -3.24 -12.16
N ILE A 95 -35.04 -2.03 -12.40
CA ILE A 95 -35.58 -1.12 -13.41
C ILE A 95 -35.08 -1.54 -14.80
N LYS A 96 -36.00 -1.64 -15.78
CA LYS A 96 -35.69 -2.04 -17.17
C LYS A 96 -35.13 -0.90 -18.03
N LYS A 97 -35.52 0.34 -17.73
CA LYS A 97 -35.08 1.55 -18.45
C LYS A 97 -34.14 2.35 -17.57
N ILE A 98 -32.89 2.53 -18.00
CA ILE A 98 -31.87 3.28 -17.24
C ILE A 98 -31.60 4.60 -17.94
N LYS A 99 -31.66 5.71 -17.21
CA LYS A 99 -31.19 7.01 -17.72
C LYS A 99 -29.67 7.05 -17.71
N TYR A 100 -29.05 7.71 -18.68
CA TYR A 100 -27.58 7.82 -18.71
C TYR A 100 -27.04 8.58 -17.50
N SER A 101 -27.71 9.66 -17.09
CA SER A 101 -27.43 10.41 -15.86
C SER A 101 -27.48 9.53 -14.61
N ASP A 102 -28.50 8.67 -14.48
CA ASP A 102 -28.59 7.70 -13.36
C ASP A 102 -27.45 6.69 -13.40
N PHE A 103 -27.12 6.14 -14.57
CA PHE A 103 -25.99 5.22 -14.72
C PHE A 103 -24.66 5.87 -14.32
N VAL A 104 -24.41 7.09 -14.81
CA VAL A 104 -23.19 7.83 -14.47
C VAL A 104 -23.13 8.04 -12.96
N ASN A 105 -24.18 8.61 -12.37
CA ASN A 105 -24.19 9.05 -10.98
C ASN A 105 -24.40 7.92 -9.95
N LYS A 106 -24.85 6.73 -10.36
CA LYS A 106 -25.17 5.61 -9.44
C LYS A 106 -24.38 4.33 -9.68
N GLU A 107 -23.74 4.19 -10.85
CA GLU A 107 -22.97 2.98 -11.20
C GLU A 107 -21.53 3.33 -11.63
N LEU A 108 -21.35 4.27 -12.58
CA LEU A 108 -20.01 4.69 -13.01
C LEU A 108 -19.23 5.41 -11.90
N ILE A 109 -19.92 6.13 -11.02
CA ILE A 109 -19.30 6.76 -9.84
C ILE A 109 -18.64 5.71 -8.94
N LEU A 110 -19.23 4.52 -8.79
CA LEU A 110 -18.69 3.45 -7.95
C LEU A 110 -17.36 2.94 -8.52
N PHE A 111 -17.28 2.76 -9.84
CA PHE A 111 -16.04 2.44 -10.53
C PHE A 111 -14.99 3.54 -10.32
N SER A 112 -15.39 4.81 -10.44
CA SER A 112 -14.48 5.96 -10.30
C SER A 112 -13.94 6.09 -8.87
N MET A 113 -14.79 5.83 -7.86
CA MET A 113 -14.39 5.78 -6.45
C MET A 113 -13.48 4.60 -6.16
N ALA A 114 -13.80 3.40 -6.66
CA ALA A 114 -12.95 2.22 -6.52
C ALA A 114 -11.58 2.42 -7.22
N ASP A 115 -11.57 3.10 -8.37
CA ASP A 115 -10.35 3.48 -9.08
C ASP A 115 -9.49 4.46 -8.28
N LEU A 116 -10.11 5.41 -7.58
CA LEU A 116 -9.40 6.33 -6.69
C LEU A 116 -8.82 5.59 -5.48
N GLN A 117 -9.62 4.77 -4.81
CA GLN A 117 -9.25 3.99 -3.62
C GLN A 117 -8.11 3.00 -3.89
N ARG A 118 -8.11 2.33 -5.05
CA ARG A 118 -7.02 1.40 -5.41
C ARG A 118 -5.74 2.12 -5.85
N SER A 119 -5.84 3.38 -6.26
CA SER A 119 -4.73 4.11 -6.90
C SER A 119 -3.97 5.03 -5.95
N ILE A 120 -4.65 5.63 -4.97
CA ILE A 120 -4.07 6.56 -3.97
C ILE A 120 -4.04 5.88 -2.60
N PRO A 121 -2.90 5.90 -1.87
CA PRO A 121 -2.82 5.27 -0.56
C PRO A 121 -3.46 6.11 0.56
N SER A 122 -3.62 5.49 1.73
CA SER A 122 -3.95 6.19 2.96
C SER A 122 -2.71 6.88 3.55
N MET A 123 -2.89 8.06 4.16
CA MET A 123 -1.84 8.75 4.90
C MET A 123 -1.36 7.96 6.13
N VAL A 124 -2.21 7.06 6.66
CA VAL A 124 -1.94 6.35 7.92
C VAL A 124 -0.84 5.31 7.75
N ASP A 125 -1.01 4.37 6.80
CA ASP A 125 -0.05 3.30 6.54
C ASP A 125 0.77 3.49 5.26
N GLY A 126 0.41 4.46 4.41
CA GLY A 126 1.06 4.65 3.11
C GLY A 126 0.79 3.53 2.12
N LEU A 127 -0.17 2.64 2.38
CA LEU A 127 -0.46 1.49 1.55
C LEU A 127 -1.70 1.70 0.69
N LYS A 128 -1.63 1.18 -0.54
CA LYS A 128 -2.82 0.92 -1.37
C LYS A 128 -3.50 -0.37 -0.90
N PRO A 129 -4.80 -0.57 -1.17
CA PRO A 129 -5.52 -1.77 -0.74
C PRO A 129 -4.82 -3.09 -1.11
N GLY A 130 -4.28 -3.23 -2.33
CA GLY A 130 -3.53 -4.43 -2.73
C GLY A 130 -2.28 -4.69 -1.88
N GLN A 131 -1.53 -3.64 -1.53
CA GLN A 131 -0.37 -3.74 -0.64
C GLN A 131 -0.79 -4.10 0.79
N ARG A 132 -1.92 -3.55 1.26
CA ARG A 132 -2.48 -3.83 2.58
C ARG A 132 -2.96 -5.28 2.71
N LYS A 133 -3.61 -5.82 1.67
CA LYS A 133 -3.99 -7.23 1.55
C LYS A 133 -2.78 -8.16 1.67
N ILE A 134 -1.68 -7.83 0.97
CA ILE A 134 -0.41 -8.57 1.07
C ILE A 134 0.14 -8.53 2.50
N LEU A 135 0.16 -7.35 3.14
CA LEU A 135 0.68 -7.20 4.50
C LEU A 135 -0.20 -7.95 5.53
N PHE A 136 -1.53 -7.87 5.38
CA PHE A 136 -2.49 -8.62 6.18
C PHE A 136 -2.24 -10.13 6.11
N CYS A 137 -2.15 -10.68 4.91
CA CYS A 137 -1.86 -12.10 4.73
C CYS A 137 -0.47 -12.48 5.27
N SER A 138 0.51 -11.57 5.18
CA SER A 138 1.84 -11.78 5.79
C SER A 138 1.75 -11.91 7.32
N PHE A 139 0.94 -11.07 7.97
CA PHE A 139 0.72 -11.15 9.41
C PHE A 139 -0.11 -12.37 9.82
N LYS A 140 -1.21 -12.64 9.09
CA LYS A 140 -2.13 -13.76 9.33
C LYS A 140 -1.42 -15.11 9.35
N ARG A 141 -0.46 -15.33 8.44
CA ARG A 141 0.32 -16.58 8.38
C ARG A 141 1.61 -16.57 9.19
N ASN A 142 1.92 -15.48 9.90
CA ASN A 142 3.21 -15.25 10.55
C ASN A 142 4.39 -15.52 9.59
N PHE A 143 4.47 -14.73 8.51
CA PHE A 143 5.31 -14.98 7.34
C PHE A 143 6.82 -14.76 7.57
N VAL A 144 7.41 -15.55 8.46
CA VAL A 144 8.84 -15.50 8.82
C VAL A 144 9.66 -16.45 7.95
N LYS A 145 9.09 -17.61 7.58
CA LYS A 145 9.75 -18.56 6.68
C LYS A 145 9.51 -18.13 5.24
N GLU A 146 10.59 -18.08 4.47
CA GLU A 146 10.54 -17.78 3.03
C GLU A 146 9.54 -18.69 2.28
N ALA A 147 8.85 -18.11 1.30
CA ALA A 147 8.02 -18.83 0.36
C ALA A 147 8.15 -18.22 -1.02
N LYS A 148 7.89 -19.01 -2.07
CA LYS A 148 7.88 -18.51 -3.44
C LYS A 148 6.85 -17.40 -3.60
N VAL A 149 7.18 -16.34 -4.32
CA VAL A 149 6.24 -15.23 -4.58
C VAL A 149 4.94 -15.73 -5.20
N ALA A 150 5.00 -16.65 -6.18
CA ALA A 150 3.81 -17.24 -6.79
C ALA A 150 2.90 -17.98 -5.79
N GLN A 151 3.49 -18.73 -4.85
CA GLN A 151 2.71 -19.43 -3.81
C GLN A 151 2.09 -18.43 -2.83
N PHE A 152 2.83 -17.37 -2.50
CA PHE A 152 2.32 -16.34 -1.62
C PHE A 152 1.21 -15.50 -2.29
N SER A 153 1.30 -15.19 -3.58
CA SER A 153 0.23 -14.53 -4.34
C SER A 153 -1.08 -15.33 -4.27
N GLY A 154 -1.03 -16.66 -4.47
CA GLY A 154 -2.22 -17.52 -4.35
C GLY A 154 -2.82 -17.49 -2.95
N TYR A 155 -1.97 -17.55 -1.91
CA TYR A 155 -2.41 -17.41 -0.52
C TYR A 155 -3.09 -16.06 -0.25
N VAL A 156 -2.52 -14.96 -0.75
CA VAL A 156 -3.11 -13.62 -0.63
C VAL A 156 -4.45 -13.56 -1.33
N SER A 157 -4.54 -14.09 -2.55
CA SER A 157 -5.78 -14.10 -3.34
C SER A 157 -6.93 -14.75 -2.60
N GLU A 158 -6.69 -15.93 -2.02
CA GLU A 158 -7.68 -16.69 -1.25
C GLU A 158 -8.03 -16.01 0.07
N HIS A 159 -7.04 -15.52 0.83
CA HIS A 159 -7.25 -15.11 2.22
C HIS A 159 -7.63 -13.64 2.39
N SER A 160 -7.59 -12.84 1.33
CA SER A 160 -7.92 -11.41 1.36
C SER A 160 -8.99 -10.97 0.37
N ALA A 161 -9.68 -11.91 -0.29
CA ALA A 161 -10.67 -11.61 -1.34
C ALA A 161 -10.10 -10.64 -2.40
N TYR A 162 -8.99 -11.04 -3.05
CA TYR A 162 -8.38 -10.21 -4.08
C TYR A 162 -8.87 -10.60 -5.47
N HIS A 163 -9.40 -9.62 -6.19
CA HIS A 163 -10.25 -9.81 -7.36
C HIS A 163 -9.63 -9.36 -8.70
N HIS A 164 -8.36 -8.94 -8.69
CA HIS A 164 -7.70 -8.38 -9.87
C HIS A 164 -6.61 -9.28 -10.47
N GLY A 165 -6.65 -10.56 -10.13
CA GLY A 165 -5.74 -11.58 -10.66
C GLY A 165 -4.37 -11.63 -9.98
N GLU A 166 -3.82 -12.84 -9.89
CA GLU A 166 -2.56 -13.14 -9.18
C GLU A 166 -1.33 -12.47 -9.80
N GLN A 167 -1.35 -12.18 -11.11
CA GLN A 167 -0.24 -11.49 -11.77
C GLN A 167 -0.04 -10.08 -11.18
N SER A 168 -1.13 -9.35 -10.94
CA SER A 168 -1.09 -8.02 -10.31
C SER A 168 -0.57 -8.11 -8.87
N LEU A 169 -1.01 -9.14 -8.12
CA LEU A 169 -0.48 -9.41 -6.78
C LEU A 169 1.02 -9.71 -6.78
N ALA A 170 1.49 -10.57 -7.69
CA ALA A 170 2.90 -10.93 -7.78
C ALA A 170 3.77 -9.69 -8.05
N SER A 171 3.37 -8.84 -8.99
CA SER A 171 4.06 -7.57 -9.26
C SER A 171 4.03 -6.63 -8.04
N THR A 172 2.93 -6.59 -7.30
CA THR A 172 2.82 -5.77 -6.08
C THR A 172 3.73 -6.29 -4.97
N ILE A 173 3.80 -7.61 -4.76
CA ILE A 173 4.72 -8.25 -3.80
C ILE A 173 6.17 -7.92 -4.15
N ILE A 174 6.54 -8.04 -5.43
CA ILE A 174 7.89 -7.70 -5.91
C ILE A 174 8.21 -6.24 -5.60
N GLY A 175 7.31 -5.31 -5.94
CA GLY A 175 7.49 -3.89 -5.66
C GLY A 175 7.61 -3.55 -4.16
N MET A 176 6.93 -4.28 -3.28
CA MET A 176 7.05 -4.12 -1.82
C MET A 176 8.37 -4.67 -1.24
N ALA A 177 9.05 -5.56 -1.99
CA ALA A 177 10.31 -6.17 -1.60
C ALA A 177 11.54 -5.45 -2.18
N GLN A 178 11.39 -4.78 -3.32
CA GLN A 178 12.46 -4.06 -4.02
C GLN A 178 13.21 -3.08 -3.12
N ASP A 179 14.54 -3.05 -3.27
CA ASP A 179 15.45 -2.42 -2.33
C ASP A 179 16.59 -1.62 -3.00
N PHE A 180 16.58 -1.50 -4.33
CA PHE A 180 17.53 -0.72 -5.13
C PHE A 180 17.32 0.81 -5.00
N VAL A 181 18.33 1.60 -5.39
CA VAL A 181 18.31 3.08 -5.29
C VAL A 181 17.13 3.68 -6.07
N GLY A 182 16.30 4.47 -5.37
CA GLY A 182 15.09 5.08 -5.94
C GLY A 182 13.81 4.23 -5.82
N SER A 183 13.88 3.06 -5.18
CA SER A 183 12.72 2.24 -4.78
C SER A 183 12.28 2.54 -3.32
N ASN A 184 12.20 1.54 -2.45
CA ASN A 184 11.77 1.68 -1.05
C ASN A 184 12.96 2.08 -0.15
N ASN A 185 12.78 3.11 0.68
CA ASN A 185 13.75 3.40 1.76
C ASN A 185 13.73 2.29 2.81
N ILE A 186 12.55 1.72 3.08
CA ILE A 186 12.36 0.55 3.94
C ILE A 186 11.40 -0.43 3.24
N ASN A 187 11.95 -1.47 2.63
CA ASN A 187 11.18 -2.57 2.05
C ASN A 187 10.51 -3.41 3.15
N LEU A 188 9.21 -3.66 3.02
CA LEU A 188 8.41 -4.38 4.02
C LEU A 188 8.53 -5.90 3.86
N LEU A 189 8.95 -6.36 2.69
CA LEU A 189 9.22 -7.75 2.35
C LEU A 189 10.69 -7.91 1.97
N GLN A 190 11.25 -9.11 2.14
CA GLN A 190 12.63 -9.40 1.76
C GLN A 190 12.72 -9.82 0.27
N PRO A 191 13.70 -9.30 -0.49
CA PRO A 191 13.93 -9.70 -1.87
C PRO A 191 14.88 -10.92 -1.94
N ASP A 192 14.36 -12.12 -1.63
CA ASP A 192 15.17 -13.35 -1.66
C ASP A 192 15.24 -13.93 -3.10
N GLY A 193 16.16 -13.38 -3.89
CA GLY A 193 16.37 -13.71 -5.30
C GLY A 193 16.48 -12.45 -6.17
N GLN A 194 16.27 -12.59 -7.49
CA GLN A 194 16.34 -11.44 -8.41
C GLN A 194 14.99 -10.70 -8.45
N PHE A 195 14.83 -9.67 -7.61
CA PHE A 195 13.63 -8.81 -7.53
C PHE A 195 13.66 -7.58 -8.45
N GLY A 196 14.67 -7.53 -9.32
CA GLY A 196 14.92 -6.44 -10.23
C GLY A 196 15.83 -5.41 -9.59
N THR A 197 16.52 -4.66 -10.44
CA THR A 197 17.63 -3.80 -10.05
C THR A 197 17.40 -2.38 -10.57
N ARG A 198 18.30 -1.47 -10.24
CA ARG A 198 18.27 -0.12 -10.80
C ARG A 198 18.49 -0.08 -12.31
N ASN A 199 18.98 -1.17 -12.92
CA ASN A 199 19.27 -1.21 -14.35
C ASN A 199 18.05 -0.99 -15.22
N GLN A 200 16.89 -1.51 -14.81
CA GLN A 200 15.61 -1.32 -15.51
C GLN A 200 14.49 -0.84 -14.58
N GLY A 201 14.85 -0.25 -13.42
CA GLY A 201 13.88 0.20 -12.43
C GLY A 201 13.01 -0.94 -11.91
N GLY A 202 13.60 -2.10 -11.69
CA GLY A 202 12.92 -3.28 -11.15
C GLY A 202 12.18 -4.15 -12.18
N LYS A 203 12.14 -3.76 -13.47
CA LYS A 203 11.48 -4.55 -14.53
C LYS A 203 12.22 -5.81 -14.93
N ASP A 204 13.50 -5.87 -14.59
CA ASP A 204 14.43 -7.00 -14.77
C ASP A 204 14.29 -8.06 -13.67
N HIS A 205 13.21 -8.03 -12.89
CA HIS A 205 12.91 -9.06 -11.91
C HIS A 205 12.72 -10.43 -12.57
N ALA A 206 13.11 -11.50 -11.87
CA ALA A 206 12.84 -12.86 -12.31
C ALA A 206 11.35 -13.22 -12.15
N SER A 207 10.93 -14.32 -12.80
CA SER A 207 9.56 -14.82 -12.65
C SER A 207 9.23 -15.14 -11.19
N ALA A 208 8.02 -14.81 -10.76
CA ALA A 208 7.49 -15.07 -9.41
C ALA A 208 7.58 -16.55 -8.96
N ARG A 209 7.78 -17.49 -9.90
CA ARG A 209 7.95 -18.92 -9.63
C ARG A 209 9.34 -19.30 -9.11
N TYR A 210 10.34 -18.44 -9.33
CA TYR A 210 11.75 -18.69 -9.00
C TYR A 210 12.28 -17.87 -7.83
N ILE A 211 11.60 -16.78 -7.49
CA ILE A 211 11.99 -15.88 -6.40
C ILE A 211 11.20 -16.15 -5.13
N TYR A 212 11.83 -15.93 -4.00
CA TYR A 212 11.29 -16.15 -2.67
C TYR A 212 11.16 -14.82 -1.94
N THR A 213 10.26 -14.77 -0.98
CA THR A 213 10.14 -13.61 -0.11
C THR A 213 9.68 -14.05 1.27
N SER A 214 9.87 -13.16 2.22
CA SER A 214 9.40 -13.27 3.59
C SER A 214 9.13 -11.87 4.14
N LEU A 215 8.50 -11.79 5.32
CA LEU A 215 8.31 -10.52 5.99
C LEU A 215 9.66 -9.99 6.48
N SER A 216 10.02 -8.75 6.11
CA SER A 216 11.22 -8.12 6.64
C SER A 216 11.16 -8.05 8.17
N PRO A 217 12.23 -8.40 8.91
CA PRO A 217 12.22 -8.38 10.37
C PRO A 217 11.76 -7.05 10.96
N LEU A 218 12.12 -5.94 10.31
CA LEU A 218 11.75 -4.59 10.73
C LEU A 218 10.24 -4.33 10.64
N THR A 219 9.53 -5.00 9.73
CA THR A 219 8.11 -4.77 9.47
C THR A 219 7.24 -5.01 10.70
N ARG A 220 7.52 -6.04 11.52
CA ARG A 220 6.73 -6.27 12.74
C ARG A 220 6.99 -5.26 13.85
N PHE A 221 8.16 -4.61 13.86
CA PHE A 221 8.43 -3.48 14.74
C PHE A 221 7.70 -2.23 14.26
N LEU A 222 7.70 -1.99 12.94
CA LEU A 222 6.98 -0.86 12.34
C LEU A 222 5.47 -0.97 12.50
N PHE A 223 4.93 -2.19 12.44
CA PHE A 223 3.51 -2.50 12.58
C PHE A 223 3.28 -3.40 13.80
N PRO A 224 3.16 -2.84 15.02
CA PRO A 224 2.93 -3.63 16.23
C PRO A 224 1.62 -4.40 16.19
N LYS A 225 1.43 -5.37 17.10
CA LYS A 225 0.22 -6.21 17.18
C LYS A 225 -0.97 -5.45 17.77
N ASP A 226 -1.45 -4.48 17.00
CA ASP A 226 -2.62 -3.65 17.29
C ASP A 226 -3.92 -4.24 16.73
N ASP A 227 -3.92 -5.49 16.28
CA ASP A 227 -5.02 -6.13 15.55
C ASP A 227 -6.38 -6.00 16.27
N ILE A 228 -6.43 -5.89 17.60
CA ILE A 228 -7.67 -5.70 18.39
C ILE A 228 -8.27 -4.29 18.21
N LEU A 229 -7.45 -3.30 17.86
CA LEU A 229 -7.82 -1.89 17.72
C LEU A 229 -8.21 -1.51 16.29
N LEU A 230 -7.85 -2.34 15.32
CA LEU A 230 -8.04 -2.03 13.90
C LEU A 230 -9.44 -2.46 13.45
N ASP A 231 -9.99 -1.70 12.51
CA ASP A 231 -11.26 -2.00 11.88
C ASP A 231 -11.04 -2.94 10.68
N TYR A 232 -11.20 -4.25 10.92
CA TYR A 232 -11.07 -5.30 9.90
C TYR A 232 -12.31 -5.35 9.02
N LEU A 233 -12.12 -5.23 7.70
CA LEU A 233 -13.22 -5.29 6.75
C LEU A 233 -13.75 -6.73 6.62
N ASN A 234 -15.00 -6.85 6.17
CA ASN A 234 -15.65 -8.12 5.90
C ASN A 234 -16.16 -8.14 4.46
N GLU A 235 -15.80 -9.18 3.73
CA GLU A 235 -16.25 -9.41 2.36
C GLU A 235 -16.78 -10.84 2.27
N ASP A 236 -18.05 -11.00 1.92
CA ASP A 236 -18.75 -12.29 1.84
C ASP A 236 -18.59 -13.20 3.08
N GLY A 237 -18.59 -12.59 4.28
CA GLY A 237 -18.42 -13.30 5.55
C GLY A 237 -16.97 -13.60 5.91
N GLN A 238 -16.02 -13.34 5.02
CA GLN A 238 -14.59 -13.47 5.26
C GLN A 238 -14.04 -12.17 5.85
N SER A 239 -13.36 -12.27 7.00
CA SER A 239 -12.57 -11.16 7.52
C SER A 239 -11.31 -11.00 6.69
N ILE A 240 -11.15 -9.82 6.10
CA ILE A 240 -10.04 -9.41 5.22
C ILE A 240 -9.20 -8.33 5.90
N GLU A 241 -8.35 -7.61 5.18
CA GLU A 241 -7.49 -6.57 5.73
C GLU A 241 -8.27 -5.44 6.43
N PRO A 242 -7.63 -4.72 7.38
CA PRO A 242 -8.25 -3.54 7.97
C PRO A 242 -8.31 -2.37 7.00
N THR A 243 -9.13 -1.36 7.30
CA THR A 243 -9.21 -0.10 6.53
C THR A 243 -7.82 0.51 6.33
N TRP A 244 -7.02 0.52 7.39
CA TRP A 244 -5.59 0.84 7.39
C TRP A 244 -4.89 0.18 8.58
N TYR A 245 -3.59 -0.01 8.49
CA TYR A 245 -2.75 -0.30 9.66
C TYR A 245 -2.28 1.00 10.32
N ILE A 246 -1.84 0.92 11.57
CA ILE A 246 -1.28 2.06 12.31
C ILE A 246 0.20 1.81 12.64
N PRO A 247 1.14 2.15 11.74
CA PRO A 247 2.56 1.96 12.01
C PRO A 247 3.05 2.87 13.15
N ILE A 248 4.27 2.66 13.64
CA ILE A 248 4.89 3.53 14.66
C ILE A 248 5.38 4.87 14.11
N ILE A 249 5.59 4.95 12.79
CA ILE A 249 6.06 6.13 12.03
C ILE A 249 5.33 6.16 10.67
N PRO A 250 5.10 7.35 10.06
CA PRO A 250 4.31 7.48 8.84
C PRO A 250 5.04 6.89 7.63
N MET A 251 4.68 5.66 7.27
CA MET A 251 5.33 4.92 6.19
C MET A 251 5.16 5.57 4.81
N VAL A 252 4.11 6.38 4.62
CA VAL A 252 3.88 7.14 3.37
C VAL A 252 4.99 8.16 3.09
N LEU A 253 5.61 8.75 4.13
CA LEU A 253 6.74 9.65 3.97
C LEU A 253 8.05 8.87 3.77
N ILE A 254 8.17 7.68 4.36
CA ILE A 254 9.39 6.87 4.26
C ILE A 254 9.58 6.34 2.84
N ASN A 255 8.57 5.63 2.32
CA ASN A 255 8.66 4.97 1.02
C ASN A 255 8.08 5.82 -0.12
N GLY A 256 7.53 6.98 0.20
CA GLY A 256 6.79 7.79 -0.76
C GLY A 256 5.53 7.08 -1.26
N SER A 257 4.90 7.69 -2.26
CA SER A 257 3.84 7.05 -3.02
C SER A 257 3.64 7.74 -4.37
N GLU A 258 3.14 6.98 -5.34
CA GLU A 258 2.72 7.53 -6.63
C GLU A 258 1.44 6.83 -7.08
N GLY A 259 0.46 7.61 -7.55
CA GLY A 259 -0.84 7.08 -7.94
C GLY A 259 -1.59 8.03 -8.86
N ILE A 260 -2.29 7.47 -9.84
CA ILE A 260 -3.19 8.21 -10.73
C ILE A 260 -4.53 7.51 -10.69
N GLY A 261 -5.54 8.20 -10.18
CA GLY A 261 -6.93 7.74 -10.15
C GLY A 261 -7.83 8.72 -10.89
N THR A 262 -9.12 8.42 -10.93
CA THR A 262 -10.11 9.26 -11.59
C THR A 262 -10.18 10.65 -10.95
N GLY A 263 -9.69 11.68 -11.64
CA GLY A 263 -9.74 13.09 -11.19
C GLY A 263 -8.57 13.54 -10.30
N TRP A 264 -7.74 12.62 -9.80
CA TRP A 264 -6.59 12.95 -8.96
C TRP A 264 -5.32 12.21 -9.38
N SER A 265 -4.19 12.85 -9.12
CA SER A 265 -2.90 12.20 -9.06
C SER A 265 -2.25 12.54 -7.72
N SER A 266 -1.36 11.67 -7.27
CA SER A 266 -0.60 11.86 -6.06
C SER A 266 0.85 11.47 -6.30
N PHE A 267 1.75 12.30 -5.81
CA PHE A 267 3.17 12.02 -5.73
C PHE A 267 3.69 12.51 -4.38
N VAL A 268 4.17 11.58 -3.57
CA VAL A 268 4.88 11.83 -2.31
C VAL A 268 6.29 11.27 -2.49
N PRO A 269 7.35 12.08 -2.37
CA PRO A 269 8.71 11.57 -2.46
C PRO A 269 9.10 10.79 -1.20
N ASN A 270 10.24 10.12 -1.25
CA ASN A 270 10.78 9.44 -0.09
C ASN A 270 11.49 10.45 0.82
N TYR A 271 11.41 10.24 2.13
CA TYR A 271 12.09 11.03 3.15
C TYR A 271 12.93 10.14 4.05
N ASN A 272 13.90 10.75 4.72
CA ASN A 272 14.80 10.06 5.64
C ASN A 272 14.04 9.65 6.92
N PRO A 273 14.02 8.35 7.28
CA PRO A 273 13.38 7.90 8.51
C PRO A 273 13.91 8.59 9.77
N ARG A 274 15.18 9.02 9.79
CA ARG A 274 15.78 9.69 10.94
C ARG A 274 15.20 11.09 11.15
N ASP A 275 14.94 11.82 10.08
CA ASP A 275 14.37 13.18 10.15
C ASP A 275 12.90 13.13 10.58
N ILE A 276 12.16 12.14 10.07
CA ILE A 276 10.80 11.84 10.52
C ILE A 276 10.77 11.54 12.03
N ILE A 277 11.66 10.64 12.51
CA ILE A 277 11.75 10.29 13.93
C ILE A 277 12.14 11.52 14.78
N ALA A 278 13.04 12.36 14.29
CA ALA A 278 13.43 13.59 14.97
C ALA A 278 12.24 14.54 15.13
N ASN A 279 11.41 14.71 14.09
CA ASN A 279 10.21 15.53 14.16
C ASN A 279 9.11 14.93 15.04
N VAL A 280 8.93 13.60 15.04
CA VAL A 280 8.03 12.93 16.00
C VAL A 280 8.47 13.25 17.44
N ARG A 281 9.77 13.20 17.74
CA ARG A 281 10.29 13.53 19.07
C ARG A 281 10.09 15.00 19.43
N ARG A 282 10.22 15.91 18.47
CA ARG A 282 9.90 17.33 18.65
C ARG A 282 8.44 17.53 19.03
N LEU A 283 7.51 16.91 18.30
CA LEU A 283 6.08 16.95 18.60
C LEU A 283 5.75 16.38 20.00
N LEU A 284 6.42 15.30 20.42
CA LEU A 284 6.27 14.77 21.78
C LEU A 284 6.75 15.71 22.88
N ASN A 285 7.64 16.65 22.56
CA ASN A 285 8.19 17.65 23.46
C ASN A 285 7.55 19.03 23.28
N ASP A 286 6.45 19.13 22.51
CA ASP A 286 5.80 20.40 22.14
C ASP A 286 6.75 21.39 21.43
N GLU A 287 7.77 20.88 20.74
CA GLU A 287 8.71 21.66 19.94
C GLU A 287 8.24 21.77 18.48
N PRO A 288 8.52 22.90 17.79
CA PRO A 288 8.19 23.04 16.38
C PRO A 288 8.98 22.03 15.53
N MET A 289 8.30 21.44 14.55
CA MET A 289 8.91 20.57 13.55
C MET A 289 9.94 21.33 12.71
N GLN A 290 10.97 20.61 12.25
CA GLN A 290 11.93 21.08 11.26
C GLN A 290 11.48 20.66 9.86
N PRO A 291 11.64 21.51 8.83
CA PRO A 291 11.35 21.14 7.46
C PRO A 291 12.13 19.90 7.02
N MET A 292 11.45 18.94 6.40
CA MET A 292 12.05 17.71 5.86
C MET A 292 12.23 17.83 4.35
N ASP A 293 13.38 17.37 3.87
CA ASP A 293 13.74 17.37 2.45
C ASP A 293 13.77 15.93 1.90
N PRO A 294 13.42 15.72 0.62
CA PRO A 294 13.43 14.39 0.01
C PRO A 294 14.78 13.70 0.14
N TRP A 295 14.75 12.41 0.43
CA TRP A 295 15.93 11.58 0.62
C TRP A 295 15.67 10.13 0.19
N TYR A 296 16.62 9.56 -0.55
CA TYR A 296 16.53 8.21 -1.10
C TYR A 296 17.67 7.35 -0.59
N ARG A 297 17.35 6.17 -0.04
CA ARG A 297 18.34 5.24 0.51
C ARG A 297 19.35 4.82 -0.58
N GLY A 298 20.63 5.02 -0.27
CA GLY A 298 21.74 4.60 -1.13
C GLY A 298 22.04 5.52 -2.31
N PHE A 299 21.25 6.58 -2.53
CA PHE A 299 21.54 7.60 -3.53
C PHE A 299 22.74 8.43 -3.09
N LYS A 300 23.73 8.59 -3.97
CA LYS A 300 24.99 9.31 -3.66
C LYS A 300 25.03 10.74 -4.20
N GLY A 301 24.14 11.07 -5.12
CA GLY A 301 24.09 12.39 -5.76
C GLY A 301 23.51 13.47 -4.84
N LEU A 302 23.29 14.64 -5.42
CA LEU A 302 22.87 15.83 -4.71
C LEU A 302 21.37 16.08 -4.88
N ILE A 303 20.68 16.45 -3.80
CA ILE A 303 19.27 16.86 -3.83
C ILE A 303 19.20 18.28 -3.25
N GLU A 304 18.84 19.25 -4.09
CA GLU A 304 18.81 20.66 -3.74
C GLU A 304 17.45 21.31 -4.01
N LYS A 305 17.08 22.28 -3.17
CA LYS A 305 15.89 23.12 -3.39
C LYS A 305 16.16 24.08 -4.54
N SER A 306 15.44 23.92 -5.66
CA SER A 306 15.58 24.81 -6.81
C SER A 306 14.59 25.97 -6.78
N ALA A 307 13.33 25.72 -6.41
CA ALA A 307 12.32 26.76 -6.36
C ALA A 307 11.26 26.47 -5.29
N THR A 308 10.97 27.47 -4.47
CA THR A 308 9.84 27.47 -3.52
C THR A 308 8.67 28.18 -4.18
N LYS A 309 7.57 27.47 -4.39
CA LYS A 309 6.29 28.04 -4.84
C LYS A 309 5.32 28.08 -3.66
N GLU A 310 4.29 28.91 -3.73
CA GLU A 310 3.25 28.98 -2.69
C GLU A 310 2.63 27.60 -2.39
N ALA A 311 2.52 26.74 -3.41
CA ALA A 311 1.91 25.41 -3.30
C ALA A 311 2.89 24.27 -2.99
N GLY A 312 4.18 24.54 -2.75
CA GLY A 312 5.19 23.52 -2.42
C GLY A 312 6.57 23.79 -3.01
N VAL A 313 7.52 22.89 -2.72
CA VAL A 313 8.93 23.02 -3.09
C VAL A 313 9.27 22.12 -4.26
N THR A 314 10.07 22.65 -5.19
CA THR A 314 10.68 21.93 -6.31
C THR A 314 12.13 21.63 -5.97
N TYR A 315 12.54 20.38 -6.15
CA TYR A 315 13.89 19.91 -5.91
C TYR A 315 14.55 19.46 -7.21
N THR A 316 15.82 19.82 -7.39
CA THR A 316 16.70 19.30 -8.43
C THR A 316 17.51 18.16 -7.83
N ILE A 317 17.44 16.99 -8.48
CA ILE A 317 18.22 15.81 -8.12
C ILE A 317 19.30 15.65 -9.19
N THR A 318 20.56 15.75 -8.77
CA THR A 318 21.73 15.74 -9.64
C THR A 318 22.55 14.49 -9.40
N GLY A 319 22.93 13.81 -10.48
CA GLY A 319 23.87 12.68 -10.45
C GLY A 319 25.30 13.14 -10.15
N ILE A 320 26.27 12.25 -10.32
CA ILE A 320 27.70 12.58 -10.13
C ILE A 320 28.40 12.39 -11.47
N ILE A 321 29.06 13.45 -11.93
CA ILE A 321 29.95 13.45 -13.09
C ILE A 321 31.24 14.18 -12.75
N GLU A 322 32.37 13.62 -13.14
CA GLU A 322 33.70 14.15 -12.87
C GLU A 322 34.53 14.19 -14.15
N GLU A 323 35.36 15.22 -14.29
CA GLU A 323 36.38 15.30 -15.33
C GLU A 323 37.60 14.49 -14.89
N VAL A 324 37.99 13.49 -15.69
CA VAL A 324 39.16 12.66 -15.41
C VAL A 324 40.39 13.23 -16.10
N ASP A 325 40.22 13.64 -17.36
CA ASP A 325 41.24 14.26 -18.20
C ASP A 325 40.58 15.09 -19.31
N ASN A 326 41.40 15.71 -20.17
CA ASN A 326 40.98 16.60 -21.26
C ASN A 326 40.11 15.93 -22.34
N THR A 327 39.83 14.64 -22.24
CA THR A 327 38.98 13.89 -23.18
C THR A 327 37.97 12.99 -22.50
N THR A 328 38.01 12.83 -21.18
CA THR A 328 37.26 11.79 -20.47
C THR A 328 36.43 12.33 -19.32
N LEU A 329 35.13 12.04 -19.35
CA LEU A 329 34.20 12.28 -18.24
C LEU A 329 33.81 10.95 -17.60
N ARG A 330 33.75 10.92 -16.27
CA ARG A 330 33.32 9.76 -15.48
C ARG A 330 31.98 10.05 -14.81
N ILE A 331 30.98 9.22 -15.07
CA ILE A 331 29.65 9.30 -14.43
C ILE A 331 29.54 8.21 -13.38
N MET A 332 29.36 8.59 -12.11
CA MET A 332 29.34 7.67 -10.96
C MET A 332 27.98 7.53 -10.29
N GLU A 333 27.00 8.37 -10.65
CA GLU A 333 25.64 8.27 -10.13
C GLU A 333 24.66 8.89 -11.12
N LEU A 334 23.51 8.25 -11.31
CA LEU A 334 22.40 8.78 -12.11
C LEU A 334 21.34 9.38 -11.19
N PRO A 335 20.61 10.42 -11.64
CA PRO A 335 19.47 10.94 -10.88
C PRO A 335 18.45 9.86 -10.54
N VAL A 336 17.79 9.99 -9.40
CA VAL A 336 16.75 9.07 -8.95
C VAL A 336 15.71 8.86 -10.06
N ARG A 337 15.35 7.60 -10.31
CA ARG A 337 14.44 7.15 -11.38
C ARG A 337 14.94 7.34 -12.81
N ARG A 338 16.24 7.54 -13.00
CA ARG A 338 16.91 7.33 -14.28
C ARG A 338 17.68 6.00 -14.22
N TRP A 339 17.23 5.05 -15.03
CA TRP A 339 17.72 3.68 -15.02
C TRP A 339 18.92 3.51 -15.93
N THR A 340 19.82 2.59 -15.57
CA THR A 340 21.09 2.37 -16.27
C THR A 340 20.91 2.04 -17.75
N GLN A 341 19.96 1.15 -18.08
CA GLN A 341 19.68 0.75 -19.45
C GLN A 341 19.14 1.92 -20.29
N ASP A 342 18.16 2.67 -19.76
CA ASP A 342 17.61 3.86 -20.42
C ASP A 342 18.70 4.94 -20.63
N TYR A 343 19.67 5.03 -19.71
CA TYR A 343 20.79 5.95 -19.80
C TYR A 343 21.84 5.50 -20.84
N LYS A 344 22.09 4.19 -20.93
CA LYS A 344 22.96 3.59 -21.93
C LYS A 344 22.46 3.87 -23.35
N GLU A 345 21.17 3.65 -23.61
CA GLU A 345 20.53 3.97 -24.89
C GLU A 345 20.67 5.47 -25.23
N PHE A 346 20.67 6.33 -24.21
CA PHE A 346 20.94 7.76 -24.39
C PHE A 346 22.40 8.06 -24.77
N LEU A 347 23.39 7.39 -24.16
CA LEU A 347 24.80 7.53 -24.54
C LEU A 347 25.07 6.99 -25.95
N GLU A 348 24.50 5.84 -26.31
CA GLU A 348 24.59 5.28 -27.66
C GLU A 348 24.04 6.26 -28.70
N ALA A 349 22.90 6.90 -28.41
CA ALA A 349 22.35 7.94 -29.27
C ALA A 349 23.27 9.17 -29.41
N LEU A 350 24.04 9.53 -28.37
CA LEU A 350 25.05 10.58 -28.46
C LEU A 350 26.28 10.16 -29.27
N MET A 351 26.53 8.86 -29.44
CA MET A 351 27.68 8.33 -30.18
C MET A 351 27.38 8.13 -31.66
N THR A 352 26.23 7.54 -32.00
CA THR A 352 25.90 7.19 -33.39
C THR A 352 24.90 8.14 -34.04
N GLY A 353 24.26 8.99 -33.24
CA GLY A 353 23.07 9.73 -33.63
C GLY A 353 21.80 8.87 -33.68
N ASN A 354 20.66 9.53 -33.69
CA ASN A 354 19.31 8.97 -33.91
C ASN A 354 18.35 10.07 -34.40
N ASP A 355 17.04 9.79 -34.47
CA ASP A 355 16.02 10.76 -34.91
C ASP A 355 16.03 12.09 -34.13
N LYS A 356 16.55 12.11 -32.89
CA LYS A 356 16.60 13.27 -32.00
C LYS A 356 17.99 13.90 -31.89
N VAL A 357 19.05 13.12 -32.10
CA VAL A 357 20.46 13.56 -32.03
C VAL A 357 21.07 13.32 -33.39
N LYS A 358 21.19 14.35 -34.23
CA LYS A 358 21.66 14.17 -35.61
C LYS A 358 23.17 14.08 -35.74
N GLU A 359 23.90 14.72 -34.82
CA GLU A 359 25.36 14.84 -34.83
C GLU A 359 25.93 14.07 -33.62
N PRO A 360 26.87 13.14 -33.84
CA PRO A 360 27.64 12.50 -32.76
C PRO A 360 28.33 13.53 -31.86
N PHE A 361 28.14 13.41 -30.55
CA PHE A 361 28.77 14.28 -29.55
C PHE A 361 29.87 13.56 -28.76
N ILE A 362 29.75 12.25 -28.55
CA ILE A 362 30.76 11.43 -27.87
C ILE A 362 31.46 10.52 -28.87
N LYS A 363 32.74 10.20 -28.63
CA LYS A 363 33.49 9.26 -29.45
C LYS A 363 33.19 7.81 -29.09
N ASP A 364 33.21 7.52 -27.80
CA ASP A 364 33.05 6.18 -27.25
C ASP A 364 32.59 6.29 -25.79
N TYR A 365 32.07 5.19 -25.24
CA TYR A 365 31.85 5.07 -23.80
C TYR A 365 32.14 3.64 -23.33
N ARG A 366 32.66 3.51 -22.12
CA ARG A 366 32.88 2.24 -21.43
C ARG A 366 31.94 2.12 -20.24
N GLU A 367 31.43 0.92 -20.05
CA GLU A 367 30.48 0.58 -19.02
C GLU A 367 31.13 -0.34 -17.98
N HIS A 368 31.13 0.09 -16.73
CA HIS A 368 31.63 -0.65 -15.57
C HIS A 368 30.57 -0.74 -14.46
N ASN A 369 29.29 -0.71 -14.83
CA ASN A 369 28.15 -0.79 -13.92
C ASN A 369 28.03 -2.17 -13.27
N ASP A 370 27.46 -2.21 -12.07
CA ASP A 370 26.91 -3.43 -11.46
C ASP A 370 25.38 -3.28 -11.23
N ASP A 371 24.77 -4.19 -10.48
CA ASP A 371 23.32 -4.15 -10.17
C ASP A 371 22.92 -3.06 -9.16
N THR A 372 23.88 -2.45 -8.48
CA THR A 372 23.70 -1.46 -7.41
C THR A 372 24.35 -0.10 -7.69
N THR A 373 25.44 -0.06 -8.45
CA THR A 373 26.28 1.11 -8.71
C THR A 373 26.35 1.44 -10.20
N VAL A 374 26.60 2.72 -10.48
CA VAL A 374 26.78 3.23 -11.84
C VAL A 374 28.22 3.71 -12.01
N HIS A 375 28.83 3.33 -13.11
CA HIS A 375 30.12 3.79 -13.58
C HIS A 375 30.18 3.76 -15.12
N PHE A 376 30.10 4.94 -15.74
CA PHE A 376 30.38 5.12 -17.16
C PHE A 376 31.63 5.99 -17.34
N GLU A 377 32.51 5.60 -18.25
CA GLU A 377 33.60 6.45 -18.74
C GLU A 377 33.27 6.89 -20.17
N VAL A 378 33.07 8.19 -20.38
CA VAL A 378 32.67 8.76 -21.66
C VAL A 378 33.86 9.48 -22.29
N THR A 379 34.24 9.08 -23.49
CA THR A 379 35.35 9.69 -24.24
C THR A 379 34.80 10.70 -25.27
N LEU A 380 35.36 11.90 -25.29
CA LEU A 380 35.01 13.02 -26.17
C LEU A 380 36.21 13.51 -26.99
N THR A 381 35.97 14.44 -27.91
CA THR A 381 37.02 15.35 -28.39
C THR A 381 37.28 16.42 -27.32
N GLU A 382 38.48 17.00 -27.29
CA GLU A 382 38.78 18.15 -26.41
C GLU A 382 37.79 19.31 -26.66
N GLU A 383 37.41 19.53 -27.92
CA GLU A 383 36.39 20.53 -28.29
C GLU A 383 35.03 20.23 -27.66
N ASN A 384 34.52 19.00 -27.79
CA ASN A 384 33.23 18.63 -27.22
C ASN A 384 33.27 18.59 -25.69
N LEU A 385 34.40 18.23 -25.08
CA LEU A 385 34.58 18.33 -23.63
C LEU A 385 34.46 19.79 -23.17
N ASN A 386 35.18 20.70 -23.82
CA ASN A 386 35.10 22.13 -23.50
C ASN A 386 33.67 22.68 -23.66
N ILE A 387 32.95 22.26 -24.70
CA ILE A 387 31.53 22.60 -24.87
C ILE A 387 30.69 22.05 -23.71
N ALA A 388 30.90 20.80 -23.30
CA ALA A 388 30.18 20.19 -22.19
C ALA A 388 30.44 20.89 -20.85
N LEU A 389 31.70 21.27 -20.59
CA LEU A 389 32.11 22.02 -19.39
C LEU A 389 31.50 23.43 -19.38
N GLN A 390 31.48 24.13 -20.52
CA GLN A 390 30.85 25.45 -20.65
C GLN A 390 29.33 25.41 -20.45
N GLU A 391 28.65 24.37 -20.95
CA GLU A 391 27.20 24.20 -20.79
C GLU A 391 26.79 23.69 -19.40
N GLY A 392 27.74 23.17 -18.63
CA GLY A 392 27.52 22.39 -17.41
C GLY A 392 27.40 20.88 -17.75
N PRO A 393 28.35 20.04 -17.32
CA PRO A 393 28.39 18.63 -17.71
C PRO A 393 27.13 17.87 -17.26
N GLU A 394 26.59 18.20 -16.09
CA GLU A 394 25.35 17.60 -15.57
C GLU A 394 24.17 17.89 -16.49
N LYS A 395 24.07 19.11 -17.02
CA LYS A 395 23.01 19.52 -17.94
C LYS A 395 23.17 18.84 -19.30
N LYS A 396 24.39 18.84 -19.85
CA LYS A 396 24.70 18.24 -21.16
C LYS A 396 24.40 16.75 -21.19
N PHE A 397 24.82 16.04 -20.15
CA PHE A 397 24.63 14.59 -19.99
C PHE A 397 23.28 14.24 -19.33
N LYS A 398 22.39 15.23 -19.15
CA LYS A 398 21.06 15.06 -18.56
C LYS A 398 21.09 14.31 -17.22
N LEU A 399 22.08 14.61 -16.39
CA LEU A 399 22.25 14.09 -15.03
C LEU A 399 21.53 14.95 -14.00
N THR A 400 20.45 15.60 -14.40
CA THR A 400 19.53 16.32 -13.50
C THR A 400 18.11 15.88 -13.77
N THR A 401 17.34 15.61 -12.73
CA THR A 401 15.88 15.49 -12.78
C THR A 401 15.24 16.39 -11.75
N THR A 402 13.93 16.61 -11.87
CA THR A 402 13.19 17.47 -10.97
C THR A 402 12.04 16.71 -10.34
N ILE A 403 11.86 16.88 -9.03
CA ILE A 403 10.68 16.41 -8.31
C ILE A 403 10.00 17.60 -7.63
N GLY A 404 8.67 17.54 -7.53
CA GLY A 404 7.87 18.56 -6.87
C GLY A 404 7.08 17.96 -5.71
N THR A 405 6.89 18.75 -4.65
CA THR A 405 6.07 18.38 -3.47
C THR A 405 4.67 18.98 -3.52
N THR A 406 4.25 19.54 -4.66
CA THR A 406 2.99 20.31 -4.79
C THR A 406 1.73 19.46 -4.91
N ASN A 407 1.86 18.14 -5.07
CA ASN A 407 0.77 17.23 -5.47
C ASN A 407 0.67 16.01 -4.56
N MET A 408 0.67 16.22 -3.24
CA MET A 408 0.50 15.16 -2.25
C MET A 408 -0.98 15.01 -1.89
N HIS A 409 -1.68 14.10 -2.58
CA HIS A 409 -3.07 13.75 -2.27
C HIS A 409 -3.12 12.38 -1.61
N LEU A 410 -3.71 12.27 -0.43
CA LEU A 410 -3.82 11.02 0.32
C LEU A 410 -5.20 10.90 0.92
N PHE A 411 -5.66 9.67 1.16
CA PHE A 411 -6.84 9.45 1.99
C PHE A 411 -6.47 9.68 3.45
N ASP A 412 -7.25 10.50 4.14
CA ASP A 412 -7.16 10.67 5.59
C ASP A 412 -7.65 9.41 6.35
N SER A 413 -7.70 9.47 7.67
CA SER A 413 -8.16 8.35 8.52
C SER A 413 -9.63 7.98 8.31
N ASN A 414 -10.44 8.91 7.76
CA ASN A 414 -11.86 8.75 7.50
C ASN A 414 -12.16 8.31 6.05
N GLY A 415 -11.11 8.12 5.23
CA GLY A 415 -11.27 7.74 3.83
C GLY A 415 -11.62 8.91 2.90
N VAL A 416 -11.41 10.15 3.33
CA VAL A 416 -11.61 11.35 2.50
C VAL A 416 -10.28 11.78 1.88
N ILE A 417 -10.29 12.10 0.59
CA ILE A 417 -9.08 12.57 -0.10
C ILE A 417 -8.75 14.01 0.32
N LYS A 418 -7.56 14.20 0.87
CA LYS A 418 -7.02 15.48 1.32
C LYS A 418 -5.73 15.80 0.55
N LYS A 419 -5.56 17.08 0.18
CA LYS A 419 -4.29 17.61 -0.33
C LYS A 419 -3.46 18.08 0.86
N TYR A 420 -2.19 17.71 0.86
CA TYR A 420 -1.19 18.18 1.81
C TYR A 420 -0.18 19.06 1.08
N ASP A 421 0.12 20.22 1.64
CA ASP A 421 1.06 21.17 1.03
C ASP A 421 2.51 20.92 1.46
N THR A 422 2.70 20.31 2.63
CA THR A 422 4.03 19.97 3.18
C THR A 422 4.03 18.56 3.81
N PRO A 423 5.18 17.86 3.87
CA PRO A 423 5.26 16.56 4.53
C PRO A 423 5.03 16.67 6.05
N GLU A 424 5.25 17.83 6.66
CA GLU A 424 4.96 18.09 8.07
C GLU A 424 3.46 18.03 8.36
N GLN A 425 2.59 18.50 7.47
CA GLN A 425 1.13 18.36 7.64
C GLN A 425 0.70 16.89 7.66
N ILE A 426 1.34 16.04 6.85
CA ILE A 426 1.09 14.59 6.86
C ILE A 426 1.56 13.99 8.19
N LEU A 427 2.73 14.40 8.67
CA LEU A 427 3.29 13.94 9.94
C LEU A 427 2.44 14.37 11.14
N GLU A 428 1.91 15.58 11.14
CA GLU A 428 1.06 16.12 12.20
C GLU A 428 -0.28 15.36 12.29
N ASP A 429 -0.99 15.19 11.17
CA ASP A 429 -2.22 14.39 11.11
C ASP A 429 -1.97 12.95 11.59
N PHE A 430 -0.87 12.33 11.14
CA PHE A 430 -0.47 11.00 11.59
C PHE A 430 -0.14 10.96 13.09
N PHE A 431 0.56 11.96 13.61
CA PHE A 431 1.01 12.02 15.00
C PHE A 431 -0.17 12.01 15.98
N HIS A 432 -1.16 12.87 15.76
CA HIS A 432 -2.34 12.94 16.63
C HIS A 432 -3.13 11.64 16.62
N LEU A 433 -3.36 11.06 15.43
CA LEU A 433 -4.01 9.76 15.30
C LEU A 433 -3.22 8.67 16.01
N ARG A 434 -1.90 8.64 15.83
CA ARG A 434 -1.04 7.61 16.43
C ARG A 434 -1.01 7.70 17.95
N LEU A 435 -1.02 8.92 18.51
CA LEU A 435 -1.06 9.15 19.95
C LEU A 435 -2.37 8.63 20.56
N GLU A 436 -3.51 8.92 19.93
CA GLU A 436 -4.81 8.37 20.33
C GLU A 436 -4.81 6.82 20.32
N PHE A 437 -4.19 6.21 19.32
CA PHE A 437 -4.06 4.76 19.25
C PHE A 437 -3.14 4.17 20.33
N TYR A 438 -2.14 4.91 20.80
CA TYR A 438 -1.37 4.51 21.97
C TYR A 438 -2.20 4.50 23.25
N GLU A 439 -3.10 5.48 23.44
CA GLU A 439 -4.04 5.49 24.57
C GLU A 439 -5.02 4.32 24.52
N LYS A 440 -5.61 4.07 23.34
CA LYS A 440 -6.48 2.91 23.09
C LYS A 440 -5.75 1.60 23.38
N ARG A 441 -4.50 1.46 22.92
CA ARG A 441 -3.66 0.29 23.20
C ARG A 441 -3.41 0.14 24.69
N LYS A 442 -3.02 1.22 25.38
CA LYS A 442 -2.78 1.21 26.83
C LYS A 442 -4.01 0.71 27.58
N LYS A 443 -5.20 1.21 27.24
CA LYS A 443 -6.47 0.77 27.84
C LYS A 443 -6.68 -0.74 27.64
N VAL A 444 -6.57 -1.25 26.41
CA VAL A 444 -6.74 -2.68 26.12
C VAL A 444 -5.72 -3.55 26.86
N LEU A 445 -4.47 -3.09 27.00
CA LEU A 445 -3.46 -3.82 27.76
C LEU A 445 -3.79 -3.86 29.25
N LEU A 446 -4.28 -2.75 29.83
CA LEU A 446 -4.73 -2.70 31.22
C LEU A 446 -5.93 -3.63 31.45
N ASP A 447 -6.96 -3.54 30.60
CA ASP A 447 -8.15 -4.39 30.70
C ASP A 447 -7.79 -5.89 30.64
N ASN A 448 -6.83 -6.27 29.78
CA ASN A 448 -6.34 -7.63 29.67
C ASN A 448 -5.55 -8.08 30.91
N LEU A 449 -4.69 -7.21 31.45
CA LEU A 449 -3.90 -7.50 32.65
C LEU A 449 -4.80 -7.61 33.90
N GLU A 450 -5.81 -6.75 34.02
CA GLU A 450 -6.83 -6.83 35.08
C GLU A 450 -7.63 -8.13 35.00
N MET A 451 -8.03 -8.53 33.79
CA MET A 451 -8.71 -9.80 33.55
C MET A 451 -7.82 -11.00 33.91
N ASP A 452 -6.52 -10.95 33.60
CA ASP A 452 -5.59 -12.01 33.96
C ASP A 452 -5.27 -12.05 35.45
N LEU A 453 -5.18 -10.89 36.11
CA LEU A 453 -5.07 -10.78 37.56
C LEU A 453 -6.28 -11.41 38.25
N LEU A 454 -7.49 -11.12 37.78
CA LEU A 454 -8.73 -11.72 38.30
C LEU A 454 -8.75 -13.24 38.12
N LYS A 455 -8.28 -13.77 36.98
CA LYS A 455 -8.12 -15.21 36.76
C LYS A 455 -7.12 -15.84 37.73
N LEU A 456 -6.01 -15.17 37.99
CA LEU A 456 -4.98 -15.68 38.89
C LEU A 456 -5.45 -15.62 40.36
N ASP A 457 -6.10 -14.54 40.78
CA ASP A 457 -6.70 -14.41 42.10
C ASP A 457 -7.72 -15.52 42.36
N ASN A 458 -8.69 -15.71 41.46
CA ASN A 458 -9.66 -16.80 41.54
C ASN A 458 -8.96 -18.17 41.60
N LYS A 459 -7.89 -18.40 40.83
CA LYS A 459 -7.14 -19.67 40.90
C LYS A 459 -6.47 -19.87 42.25
N VAL A 460 -5.81 -18.83 42.78
CA VAL A 460 -5.11 -18.88 44.06
C VAL A 460 -6.10 -19.12 45.19
N ARG A 461 -7.20 -18.34 45.24
CA ARG A 461 -8.27 -18.51 46.22
C ARG A 461 -8.88 -19.91 46.17
N PHE A 462 -9.10 -20.45 44.98
CA PHE A 462 -9.63 -21.80 44.81
C PHE A 462 -8.64 -22.85 45.34
N ILE A 463 -7.36 -22.77 44.95
CA ILE A 463 -6.34 -23.72 45.39
C ILE A 463 -6.16 -23.66 46.91
N LEU A 464 -6.07 -22.46 47.49
CA LEU A 464 -5.94 -22.28 48.93
C LEU A 464 -7.18 -22.81 49.68
N GLY A 465 -8.39 -22.53 49.18
CA GLY A 465 -9.62 -23.04 49.77
C GLY A 465 -9.68 -24.58 49.74
N VAL A 466 -9.23 -25.22 48.65
CA VAL A 466 -9.14 -26.68 48.57
C VAL A 466 -8.08 -27.24 49.53
N VAL A 467 -6.91 -26.61 49.61
CA VAL A 467 -5.82 -27.04 50.51
C VAL A 467 -6.21 -26.91 51.98
N ARG A 468 -6.97 -25.86 52.34
CA ARG A 468 -7.47 -25.63 53.70
C ARG A 468 -8.72 -26.45 54.06
N GLY A 469 -9.30 -27.15 53.09
CA GLY A 469 -10.55 -27.91 53.28
C GLY A 469 -11.81 -27.03 53.31
N GLU A 470 -11.69 -25.74 53.00
CA GLU A 470 -12.82 -24.79 52.89
C GLU A 470 -13.65 -25.07 51.63
N ILE A 471 -13.02 -25.60 50.57
CA ILE A 471 -13.68 -25.99 49.31
C ILE A 471 -13.48 -27.48 49.09
N ILE A 472 -14.57 -28.24 49.13
CA ILE A 472 -14.54 -29.69 48.93
C ILE A 472 -14.95 -30.01 47.51
N VAL A 473 -14.01 -30.53 46.70
CA VAL A 473 -14.22 -30.83 45.27
C VAL A 473 -14.59 -32.30 45.01
N ASN A 474 -14.24 -33.20 45.93
CA ASN A 474 -14.43 -34.64 45.74
C ASN A 474 -15.90 -35.04 45.91
N ASN A 475 -16.38 -35.94 45.03
CA ASN A 475 -17.72 -36.54 45.07
C ASN A 475 -18.89 -35.53 45.05
N ARG A 476 -18.69 -34.37 44.40
CA ARG A 476 -19.66 -33.26 44.30
C ARG A 476 -20.21 -33.11 42.89
N LYS A 477 -21.48 -32.73 42.75
CA LYS A 477 -22.03 -32.35 41.44
C LYS A 477 -21.46 -31.00 41.01
N ARG A 478 -21.09 -30.89 39.72
CA ARG A 478 -20.50 -29.66 39.15
C ARG A 478 -21.39 -28.42 39.32
N ALA A 479 -22.72 -28.59 39.22
CA ALA A 479 -23.67 -27.49 39.37
C ALA A 479 -23.65 -26.92 40.80
N GLU A 480 -23.61 -27.78 41.82
CA GLU A 480 -23.54 -27.38 43.23
C GLU A 480 -22.22 -26.68 43.54
N LEU A 481 -21.10 -27.17 43.00
CA LEU A 481 -19.79 -26.52 43.13
C LEU A 481 -19.77 -25.15 42.47
N PHE A 482 -20.42 -24.98 41.32
CA PHE A 482 -20.51 -23.69 40.65
C PHE A 482 -21.30 -22.66 41.49
N ILE A 483 -22.42 -23.08 42.08
CA ILE A 483 -23.22 -22.22 42.96
C ILE A 483 -22.42 -21.80 44.20
N GLU A 484 -21.73 -22.74 44.86
CA GLU A 484 -20.89 -22.45 46.02
C GLU A 484 -19.76 -21.48 45.67
N LEU A 485 -19.06 -21.70 44.56
CA LEU A 485 -18.00 -20.79 44.11
C LEU A 485 -18.56 -19.40 43.82
N HIS A 486 -19.75 -19.30 43.22
CA HIS A 486 -20.38 -18.02 42.99
C HIS A 486 -20.75 -17.31 44.31
N GLN A 487 -21.31 -18.04 45.28
CA GLN A 487 -21.68 -17.52 46.61
C GLN A 487 -20.46 -17.12 47.44
N THR A 488 -19.33 -17.80 47.28
CA THR A 488 -18.07 -17.50 47.97
C THR A 488 -17.25 -16.39 47.26
N GLY A 489 -17.88 -15.69 46.32
CA GLY A 489 -17.31 -14.51 45.68
C GLY A 489 -16.23 -14.81 44.64
N PHE A 490 -16.29 -15.99 43.99
CA PHE A 490 -15.52 -16.25 42.78
C PHE A 490 -16.24 -15.65 41.57
N THR A 491 -15.55 -14.73 40.89
CA THR A 491 -16.10 -14.07 39.71
C THR A 491 -16.17 -15.04 38.52
N PRO A 492 -17.34 -15.26 37.91
CA PRO A 492 -17.44 -16.06 36.69
C PRO A 492 -16.82 -15.29 35.53
N PHE A 493 -16.02 -15.98 34.71
CA PHE A 493 -15.48 -15.39 33.49
C PHE A 493 -16.50 -15.49 32.36
N PRO A 494 -16.64 -14.46 31.52
CA PRO A 494 -17.45 -14.58 30.31
C PRO A 494 -16.95 -15.77 29.51
N LYS A 495 -17.88 -16.63 29.06
CA LYS A 495 -17.52 -17.66 28.07
C LYS A 495 -16.93 -16.90 26.89
N LYS A 496 -15.74 -17.29 26.43
CA LYS A 496 -15.24 -16.85 25.12
C LYS A 496 -16.40 -17.00 24.16
N SER A 497 -16.94 -15.90 23.64
CA SER A 497 -17.77 -15.99 22.44
C SER A 497 -16.92 -16.75 21.43
N LYS A 498 -17.53 -17.59 20.60
CA LYS A 498 -16.83 -18.15 19.44
C LYS A 498 -16.61 -17.02 18.42
N GLY A 499 -15.84 -16.01 18.81
CA GLY A 499 -15.21 -15.05 17.91
C GLY A 499 -13.98 -15.73 17.34
N ILE A 500 -13.80 -15.57 16.04
CA ILE A 500 -12.73 -16.13 15.23
C ILE A 500 -11.40 -16.02 15.98
N ASP A 501 -10.79 -17.17 16.32
CA ASP A 501 -9.42 -17.21 16.83
C ASP A 501 -8.50 -16.64 15.74
N VAL A 502 -8.19 -15.35 15.80
CA VAL A 502 -6.95 -14.84 15.20
C VAL A 502 -5.85 -15.47 16.03
N ALA A 503 -5.18 -16.47 15.47
CA ALA A 503 -4.21 -17.29 16.16
C ALA A 503 -3.10 -16.41 16.77
N ILE A 504 -3.23 -16.08 18.06
CA ILE A 504 -2.13 -15.59 18.89
C ILE A 504 -1.22 -16.80 19.12
N VAL A 505 -0.32 -17.06 18.18
CA VAL A 505 0.72 -18.08 18.34
C VAL A 505 1.81 -17.50 19.25
N GLY A 506 1.57 -17.59 20.55
CA GLY A 506 2.62 -17.83 21.55
C GLY A 506 2.62 -19.32 21.88
N PRO A 507 3.76 -19.94 22.23
CA PRO A 507 3.79 -21.37 22.50
C PRO A 507 2.80 -21.69 23.64
N PRO A 508 1.91 -22.67 23.49
CA PRO A 508 1.07 -23.11 24.58
C PRO A 508 1.98 -23.63 25.69
N LEU A 509 1.86 -23.04 26.89
CA LEU A 509 2.43 -23.62 28.10
C LEU A 509 1.93 -25.07 28.18
N LYS A 510 2.81 -26.02 27.85
CA LYS A 510 2.54 -27.45 27.93
C LYS A 510 1.88 -27.72 29.28
N LYS A 511 0.72 -28.38 29.27
CA LYS A 511 0.07 -28.96 30.45
C LYS A 511 1.07 -29.87 31.18
N LYS A 512 1.87 -29.31 32.07
CA LYS A 512 2.70 -30.07 33.00
C LYS A 512 1.76 -30.56 34.10
N LYS A 513 1.52 -31.87 34.09
CA LYS A 513 0.92 -32.62 35.19
C LYS A 513 1.52 -32.17 36.52
N MET A 514 0.65 -32.07 37.54
CA MET A 514 0.95 -31.87 38.96
C MET A 514 2.34 -32.38 39.37
N ARG A 515 3.26 -31.45 39.60
CA ARG A 515 4.42 -31.58 40.50
C ARG A 515 5.10 -30.22 40.58
N ARG A 516 4.56 -29.33 41.43
CA ARG A 516 5.28 -28.21 42.09
C ARG A 516 4.31 -27.39 42.95
N VAL A 517 4.08 -27.87 44.17
CA VAL A 517 3.61 -27.03 45.30
C VAL A 517 4.79 -26.68 46.22
N GLN A 518 6.05 -26.98 45.82
CA GLN A 518 7.23 -26.76 46.66
C GLN A 518 8.23 -25.71 46.13
N LYS A 519 7.84 -24.82 45.22
CA LYS A 519 8.78 -23.80 44.69
C LYS A 519 8.39 -22.34 44.87
N TRP A 520 7.31 -22.05 45.61
CA TRP A 520 6.82 -20.69 45.85
C TRP A 520 6.81 -20.33 47.35
N GLY A 521 7.82 -20.79 48.08
CA GLY A 521 7.94 -20.57 49.54
C GLY A 521 9.39 -20.54 50.04
N LYS A 522 10.32 -20.02 49.24
CA LYS A 522 11.67 -19.64 49.68
C LYS A 522 12.17 -18.47 48.84
N ALA A 523 11.76 -17.28 49.24
CA ALA A 523 12.43 -16.01 49.00
C ALA A 523 11.80 -15.02 50.01
N GLU A 524 12.14 -15.25 51.29
CA GLU A 524 12.39 -14.15 52.22
C GLU A 524 13.89 -13.86 52.17
#